data_AF-A0A6H1RFW9-F1
#
_entry.id   AF-A0A6H1RFW9-F1
#
_cell.length_a   1.000
_cell.length_b   1.000
_cell.length_c   1.000
_cell.angle_alpha   90.00
_cell.angle_beta   90.00
_cell.angle_gamma   90.00
#
_symmetry.space_group_name_H-M   'P 1'
#
loop_
_entity.id
_entity.type
_entity.pdbx_description
1 polymer ?
#
loop_
_entity_poly.entity_id
_entity_poly.type
_entity_poly.pdbx_seq_one_letter_code
_entity_poly.pdbx_strand_id
1 'polypeptide(L)'
;MNEVAERARTWLHDTYGQRVVLRDEEAILSTERVAFFGCRYVESDEPMLAATICVPLDGADPFPASNAGPLDEALNVSRREPGAWRWRVNARNCVIATDAAVNCWPASALPWDPAGETPGWWDRMLAAYFPDAEVLICSTWADASRAIVDGGVGTRAVVWLRRQLGGRELAGHLLYADYADDAVVFLDGLRGAVAEQNDAEVAELVVARFRRRQDESVGGLLPWEVAADEFAGAVEKAEAWLGYRYDGEVELVGPDPADETERGWLFACTTRSFQDSGDWRDQMLDAAVVVPKSAGEEPFGLPNRDPWTWLDDWNAGKPGLMPPPEPAQAAWFGPMVAQLGPVVGVSVHEHWFGVLEEIASLPAQTQVLVWLRRRDTRGRESVGHLLVAVNDTDGVRLFDPMDGRAQPLIETAPFEFRVMRFDS
;
A
#
# COMPACT_ATOMS: atom_id res chain seq x y z
N MET A 1 38.18 26.60 -14.48
CA MET A 1 37.47 25.33 -14.25
C MET A 1 36.29 25.64 -13.35
N ASN A 2 35.08 25.28 -13.77
CA ASN A 2 33.86 25.51 -12.98
C ASN A 2 33.80 24.47 -11.84
N GLU A 3 34.03 24.90 -10.60
CA GLU A 3 34.05 24.03 -9.41
C GLU A 3 32.75 23.21 -9.26
N VAL A 4 31.62 23.77 -9.67
CA VAL A 4 30.31 23.11 -9.65
C VAL A 4 30.27 21.95 -10.65
N ALA A 5 30.83 22.13 -11.85
CA ALA A 5 30.92 21.08 -12.86
C ALA A 5 31.89 19.95 -12.43
N GLU A 6 33.00 20.28 -11.76
CA GLU A 6 33.90 19.25 -11.23
C GLU A 6 33.23 18.38 -10.17
N ARG A 7 32.46 18.97 -9.25
CA ARG A 7 31.68 18.19 -8.27
C ARG A 7 30.72 17.23 -8.95
N ALA A 8 30.03 17.67 -10.00
CA ALA A 8 29.15 16.81 -10.78
C ALA A 8 29.90 15.65 -11.45
N ARG A 9 31.08 15.91 -12.04
CA ARG A 9 31.91 14.86 -12.66
C ARG A 9 32.41 13.83 -11.66
N THR A 10 32.88 14.27 -10.48
CA THR A 10 33.30 13.37 -9.41
C THR A 10 32.14 12.47 -9.00
N TRP A 11 30.96 13.03 -8.76
CA TRP A 11 29.79 12.25 -8.38
C TRP A 11 29.37 11.24 -9.48
N LEU A 12 29.39 11.65 -10.75
CA LEU A 12 29.10 10.75 -11.87
C LEU A 12 30.11 9.62 -11.95
N HIS A 13 31.40 9.91 -11.71
CA HIS A 13 32.44 8.90 -11.68
C HIS A 13 32.24 7.89 -10.54
N ASP A 14 31.93 8.38 -9.34
CA ASP A 14 31.72 7.52 -8.17
C ASP A 14 30.45 6.67 -8.31
N THR A 15 29.41 7.18 -8.99
CA THR A 15 28.12 6.50 -9.13
C THR A 15 28.06 5.57 -10.34
N TYR A 16 28.55 6.01 -11.50
CA TYR A 16 28.45 5.29 -12.77
C TYR A 16 29.78 4.73 -13.27
N GLY A 17 30.91 5.01 -12.61
CA GLY A 17 32.25 4.71 -13.12
C GLY A 17 32.59 5.59 -14.32
N GLN A 18 33.22 5.02 -15.34
CA GLN A 18 33.57 5.75 -16.57
C GLN A 18 32.45 5.78 -17.63
N ARG A 19 31.24 5.33 -17.28
CA ARG A 19 30.15 5.13 -18.26
C ARG A 19 29.37 6.41 -18.59
N VAL A 20 29.29 7.34 -17.64
CA VAL A 20 28.48 8.56 -17.75
C VAL A 20 29.36 9.78 -17.50
N VAL A 21 29.18 10.80 -18.34
CA VAL A 21 29.87 12.09 -18.23
C VAL A 21 28.88 13.23 -18.35
N LEU A 22 29.30 14.43 -17.96
CA LEU A 22 28.56 15.63 -18.31
C LEU A 22 28.53 15.81 -19.83
N ARG A 23 27.39 16.24 -20.34
CA ARG A 23 27.23 16.57 -21.76
C ARG A 23 28.05 17.81 -22.12
N ASP A 24 27.94 18.85 -21.30
CA ASP A 24 28.60 20.15 -21.45
C ASP A 24 29.13 20.64 -20.08
N GLU A 25 30.09 21.57 -20.07
CA GLU A 25 30.54 22.24 -18.83
C GLU A 25 29.59 23.35 -18.35
N GLU A 26 28.68 23.78 -19.22
CA GLU A 26 27.68 24.79 -18.95
C GLU A 26 26.41 24.13 -18.41
N ALA A 27 25.86 24.67 -17.31
CA ALA A 27 24.60 24.20 -16.77
C ALA A 27 23.46 24.42 -17.79
N ILE A 28 22.51 23.48 -17.84
CA ILE A 28 21.25 23.63 -18.58
C ILE A 28 20.43 24.77 -17.96
N LEU A 29 20.42 24.81 -16.62
CA LEU A 29 19.75 25.81 -15.82
C LEU A 29 20.56 26.01 -14.53
N SER A 30 20.70 27.26 -14.10
CA SER A 30 21.22 27.59 -12.78
C SER A 30 20.22 28.46 -12.06
N THR A 31 19.89 28.10 -10.83
CA THR A 31 19.07 28.89 -9.91
C THR A 31 19.97 29.50 -8.83
N GLU A 32 19.36 30.12 -7.81
CA GLU A 32 20.08 30.60 -6.64
C GLU A 32 20.62 29.47 -5.75
N ARG A 33 20.04 28.26 -5.80
CA ARG A 33 20.38 27.15 -4.89
C ARG A 33 21.03 25.96 -5.58
N VAL A 34 20.78 25.75 -6.87
CA VAL A 34 21.28 24.57 -7.60
C VAL A 34 21.68 24.92 -9.02
N ALA A 35 22.61 24.13 -9.56
CA ALA A 35 22.90 24.07 -10.99
C ALA A 35 22.53 22.69 -11.54
N PHE A 36 21.85 22.66 -12.69
CA PHE A 36 21.44 21.44 -13.38
C PHE A 36 22.35 21.20 -14.59
N PHE A 37 22.95 20.03 -14.70
CA PHE A 37 23.78 19.65 -15.84
C PHE A 37 23.20 18.45 -16.57
N GLY A 38 23.34 18.45 -17.89
CA GLY A 38 23.01 17.29 -18.71
C GLY A 38 24.05 16.19 -18.56
N CYS A 39 23.60 14.95 -18.55
CA CYS A 39 24.43 13.74 -18.53
C CYS A 39 24.26 12.96 -19.83
N ARG A 40 25.28 12.22 -20.22
CA ARG A 40 25.23 11.30 -21.36
C ARG A 40 26.13 10.11 -21.13
N TYR A 41 25.86 9.02 -21.85
CA TYR A 41 26.81 7.91 -21.92
C TYR A 41 28.06 8.31 -22.71
N VAL A 42 29.17 7.65 -22.39
CA VAL A 42 30.44 7.82 -23.12
C VAL A 42 30.43 7.07 -24.45
N GLU A 43 29.86 5.86 -24.48
CA GLU A 43 29.92 4.92 -25.61
C GLU A 43 28.57 4.72 -26.32
N SER A 44 27.55 5.51 -25.99
CA SER A 44 26.21 5.40 -26.59
C SER A 44 25.55 6.78 -26.71
N ASP A 45 24.77 6.96 -27.78
CA ASP A 45 23.90 8.13 -27.99
C ASP A 45 22.48 7.91 -27.45
N GLU A 46 22.19 6.72 -26.90
CA GLU A 46 20.91 6.41 -26.27
C GLU A 46 20.63 7.37 -25.09
N PRO A 47 19.42 7.95 -25.00
CA PRO A 47 19.07 8.83 -23.90
C PRO A 47 19.06 8.08 -22.55
N MET A 48 19.63 8.71 -21.54
CA MET A 48 19.53 8.24 -20.16
C MET A 48 18.13 8.51 -19.59
N LEU A 49 17.61 7.62 -18.75
CA LEU A 49 16.38 7.91 -17.99
C LEU A 49 16.63 9.07 -17.00
N ALA A 50 17.73 9.03 -16.25
CA ALA A 50 18.18 10.12 -15.38
C ALA A 50 19.26 11.00 -16.06
N ALA A 51 18.91 11.66 -17.16
CA ALA A 51 19.83 12.47 -17.96
C ALA A 51 20.22 13.84 -17.37
N THR A 52 19.83 14.15 -16.13
CA THR A 52 20.12 15.45 -15.50
C THR A 52 20.64 15.25 -14.09
N ILE A 53 21.73 15.93 -13.73
CA ILE A 53 22.29 15.97 -12.38
C ILE A 53 22.09 17.35 -11.76
N CYS A 54 21.55 17.34 -10.54
CA CYS A 54 21.44 18.50 -9.66
C CYS A 54 22.72 18.65 -8.84
N VAL A 55 23.29 19.84 -8.82
CA VAL A 55 24.46 20.19 -8.00
C VAL A 55 24.08 21.32 -7.05
N PRO A 56 23.89 21.04 -5.75
CA PRO A 56 23.64 22.08 -4.75
C PRO A 56 24.79 23.08 -4.64
N LEU A 57 24.46 24.37 -4.63
CA LEU A 57 25.41 25.47 -4.52
C LEU A 57 25.86 25.72 -3.07
N ASP A 58 25.19 25.12 -2.09
CA ASP A 58 25.54 25.16 -0.66
C ASP A 58 26.64 24.15 -0.25
N GLY A 59 27.14 23.39 -1.22
CA GLY A 59 28.20 22.39 -1.03
C GLY A 59 27.72 20.96 -0.75
N ALA A 60 26.41 20.73 -0.62
CA ALA A 60 25.87 19.37 -0.43
C ALA A 60 26.14 18.46 -1.65
N ASP A 61 26.16 17.14 -1.46
CA ASP A 61 26.49 16.20 -2.56
C ASP A 61 25.55 16.35 -3.77
N PRO A 62 26.08 16.24 -5.01
CA PRO A 62 25.24 16.13 -6.20
C PRO A 62 24.30 14.91 -6.16
N PHE A 63 23.24 14.95 -6.95
CA PHE A 63 22.28 13.84 -7.12
C PHE A 63 21.52 13.98 -8.45
N PRO A 64 20.99 12.90 -9.05
CA PRO A 64 20.20 13.01 -10.26
C PRO A 64 18.87 13.73 -10.00
N ALA A 65 18.42 14.51 -10.96
CA ALA A 65 17.15 15.20 -10.92
C ALA A 65 15.98 14.21 -11.03
N SER A 66 14.83 14.55 -10.43
CA SER A 66 13.64 13.71 -10.48
C SER A 66 13.15 13.43 -11.90
N ASN A 67 12.74 12.18 -12.17
CA ASN A 67 12.12 11.82 -13.46
C ASN A 67 10.81 12.57 -13.72
N ALA A 68 9.99 12.76 -12.68
CA ALA A 68 8.68 13.41 -12.81
C ALA A 68 8.75 14.94 -12.89
N GLY A 69 9.88 15.54 -12.49
CA GLY A 69 10.04 17.00 -12.45
C GLY A 69 11.52 17.39 -12.42
N PRO A 70 12.25 17.22 -13.52
CA PRO A 70 13.71 17.39 -13.52
C PRO A 70 14.17 18.83 -13.23
N LEU A 71 13.33 19.83 -13.47
CA LEU A 71 13.63 21.24 -13.22
C LEU A 71 12.86 21.84 -12.05
N ASP A 72 12.02 21.06 -11.37
CA ASP A 72 11.30 21.53 -10.19
C ASP A 72 12.26 21.59 -9.00
N GLU A 73 12.78 22.78 -8.70
CA GLU A 73 13.72 22.99 -7.60
C GLU A 73 13.10 22.64 -6.24
N ALA A 74 11.82 22.91 -6.01
CA ALA A 74 11.17 22.58 -4.74
C ALA A 74 11.12 21.06 -4.55
N LEU A 75 10.75 20.33 -5.60
CA LEU A 75 10.79 18.87 -5.62
C LEU A 75 12.22 18.35 -5.44
N ASN A 76 13.22 18.93 -6.11
CA ASN A 76 14.59 18.43 -6.13
C ASN A 76 15.41 18.78 -4.86
N VAL A 77 15.14 19.91 -4.22
CA VAL A 77 15.91 20.42 -3.06
C VAL A 77 15.10 20.36 -1.76
N SER A 78 13.95 19.67 -1.75
CA SER A 78 13.24 19.36 -0.51
C SER A 78 14.19 18.61 0.43
N ARG A 79 14.46 19.17 1.62
CA ARG A 79 15.33 18.55 2.63
C ARG A 79 14.71 17.24 3.10
N ARG A 80 15.23 16.13 2.61
CA ARG A 80 14.96 14.77 3.10
C ARG A 80 16.29 14.10 3.41
N GLU A 81 16.23 13.07 4.25
CA GLU A 81 17.35 12.22 4.66
C GLU A 81 18.31 11.86 3.49
N PRO A 82 19.61 11.63 3.78
CA PRO A 82 20.58 11.19 2.78
C PRO A 82 20.03 10.00 1.95
N GLY A 83 20.08 10.13 0.62
CA GLY A 83 19.60 9.09 -0.30
C GLY A 83 18.11 9.12 -0.62
N ALA A 84 17.31 10.02 -0.04
CA ALA A 84 15.89 10.18 -0.39
C ALA A 84 15.65 10.56 -1.86
N TRP A 85 16.68 11.09 -2.55
CA TRP A 85 16.64 11.30 -4.00
C TRP A 85 16.47 10.01 -4.79
N ARG A 86 16.94 8.86 -4.29
CA ARG A 86 16.85 7.57 -4.99
C ARG A 86 15.41 7.23 -5.35
N TRP A 87 14.45 7.63 -4.51
CA TRP A 87 13.06 7.36 -4.79
C TRP A 87 12.50 8.23 -5.93
N ARG A 88 13.00 9.46 -6.09
CA ARG A 88 12.56 10.42 -7.14
C ARG A 88 13.07 10.09 -8.55
N VAL A 89 14.01 9.16 -8.66
CA VAL A 89 14.65 8.72 -9.90
C VAL A 89 14.29 7.26 -10.24
N ASN A 90 13.32 6.68 -9.54
CA ASN A 90 13.04 5.25 -9.61
C ASN A 90 11.88 4.89 -10.55
N ALA A 91 11.61 5.73 -11.57
CA ALA A 91 10.45 5.56 -12.45
C ALA A 91 10.39 4.15 -13.08
N ARG A 92 11.54 3.52 -13.35
CA ARG A 92 11.64 2.16 -13.89
C ARG A 92 11.03 1.11 -12.95
N ASN A 93 11.47 1.08 -11.70
CA ASN A 93 10.98 0.07 -10.77
C ASN A 93 9.53 0.39 -10.34
N CYS A 94 9.16 1.67 -10.30
CA CYS A 94 7.78 2.11 -10.06
C CYS A 94 6.80 1.66 -11.15
N VAL A 95 7.15 1.78 -12.44
CA VAL A 95 6.24 1.39 -13.52
C VAL A 95 6.03 -0.12 -13.58
N ILE A 96 7.06 -0.92 -13.23
CA ILE A 96 6.95 -2.37 -13.10
C ILE A 96 6.04 -2.74 -11.92
N ALA A 97 6.20 -2.10 -10.76
CA ALA A 97 5.31 -2.31 -9.62
C ALA A 97 3.87 -1.87 -9.92
N THR A 98 3.69 -0.81 -10.72
CA THR A 98 2.37 -0.34 -11.17
C THR A 98 1.69 -1.39 -12.06
N ASP A 99 2.42 -2.01 -13.00
CA ASP A 99 1.87 -3.10 -13.81
C ASP A 99 1.36 -4.26 -12.95
N ALA A 100 2.14 -4.69 -11.95
CA ALA A 100 1.72 -5.72 -11.01
C ALA A 100 0.48 -5.29 -10.19
N ALA A 101 0.48 -4.06 -9.67
CA ALA A 101 -0.63 -3.53 -8.87
C ALA A 101 -1.94 -3.42 -9.66
N VAL A 102 -1.89 -3.01 -10.93
CA VAL A 102 -3.06 -2.98 -11.83
C VAL A 102 -3.59 -4.40 -12.10
N ASN A 103 -2.74 -5.43 -11.99
CA ASN A 103 -3.15 -6.84 -12.01
C ASN A 103 -3.46 -7.42 -10.63
N CYS A 104 -3.50 -6.58 -9.59
CA CYS A 104 -3.69 -6.98 -8.20
C CYS A 104 -2.67 -8.03 -7.71
N TRP A 105 -1.45 -7.98 -8.25
CA TRP A 105 -0.33 -8.77 -7.79
C TRP A 105 0.49 -7.95 -6.78
N PRO A 106 0.83 -8.53 -5.62
CA PRO A 106 1.65 -7.84 -4.63
C PRO A 106 3.04 -7.58 -5.21
N ALA A 107 3.42 -6.31 -5.30
CA ALA A 107 4.74 -5.90 -5.76
C ALA A 107 5.17 -4.59 -5.11
N SER A 108 6.46 -4.48 -4.84
CA SER A 108 7.09 -3.24 -4.39
C SER A 108 8.24 -2.88 -5.32
N ALA A 109 8.43 -1.58 -5.55
CA ALA A 109 9.52 -1.12 -6.39
C ALA A 109 10.85 -1.34 -5.66
N LEU A 110 11.77 -2.07 -6.31
CA LEU A 110 13.13 -2.23 -5.80
C LEU A 110 13.84 -0.87 -5.70
N PRO A 111 14.81 -0.68 -4.79
CA PRO A 111 15.61 0.54 -4.73
C PRO A 111 16.30 0.86 -6.07
N TRP A 112 16.52 2.15 -6.30
CA TRP A 112 17.25 2.60 -7.50
C TRP A 112 18.70 2.09 -7.49
N ASP A 113 19.16 1.62 -8.65
CA ASP A 113 20.52 1.12 -8.89
C ASP A 113 21.04 1.65 -10.24
N PRO A 114 22.21 2.34 -10.26
CA PRO A 114 22.81 2.87 -11.49
C PRO A 114 23.15 1.79 -12.53
N ALA A 115 23.36 0.53 -12.12
CA ALA A 115 23.62 -0.56 -13.06
C ALA A 115 22.43 -0.79 -14.02
N GLY A 116 21.21 -0.55 -13.55
CA GLY A 116 20.01 -0.67 -14.36
C GLY A 116 19.81 0.48 -15.37
N GLU A 117 20.63 1.53 -15.31
CA GLU A 117 20.64 2.64 -16.28
C GLU A 117 21.80 2.52 -17.27
N THR A 118 22.29 1.31 -17.54
CA THR A 118 23.29 1.10 -18.60
C THR A 118 22.67 1.21 -19.99
N PRO A 119 23.41 1.57 -21.05
CA PRO A 119 22.90 1.54 -22.42
C PRO A 119 22.17 0.22 -22.74
N GLY A 120 21.04 0.29 -23.42
CA GLY A 120 20.08 -0.78 -23.70
C GLY A 120 19.09 -1.01 -22.56
N TRP A 121 18.94 -0.04 -21.64
CA TRP A 121 18.10 -0.22 -20.45
C TRP A 121 16.62 -0.37 -20.80
N TRP A 122 16.16 0.36 -21.81
CA TRP A 122 14.77 0.31 -22.27
C TRP A 122 14.45 -1.08 -22.83
N ASP A 123 15.26 -1.55 -23.78
CA ASP A 123 15.08 -2.85 -24.41
C ASP A 123 15.20 -4.00 -23.41
N ARG A 124 16.16 -3.93 -22.47
CA ARG A 124 16.28 -4.94 -21.40
C ARG A 124 15.06 -4.95 -20.48
N MET A 125 14.53 -3.78 -20.14
CA MET A 125 13.32 -3.70 -19.33
C MET A 125 12.12 -4.31 -20.06
N LEU A 126 11.93 -3.97 -21.33
CA LEU A 126 10.84 -4.55 -22.13
C LEU A 126 11.01 -6.06 -22.27
N ALA A 127 12.20 -6.56 -22.63
CA ALA A 127 12.44 -7.98 -22.76
C ALA A 127 12.19 -8.77 -21.46
N ALA A 128 12.47 -8.17 -20.31
CA ALA A 128 12.30 -8.82 -19.01
C ALA A 128 10.85 -8.79 -18.49
N TYR A 129 10.13 -7.67 -18.65
CA TYR A 129 8.85 -7.45 -18.00
C TYR A 129 7.66 -7.33 -18.97
N PHE A 130 7.93 -6.95 -20.22
CA PHE A 130 6.93 -6.68 -21.26
C PHE A 130 7.34 -7.31 -22.61
N PRO A 131 7.62 -8.64 -22.65
CA PRO A 131 8.28 -9.29 -23.80
C PRO A 131 7.49 -9.21 -25.10
N ASP A 132 6.16 -9.08 -25.01
CA ASP A 132 5.25 -9.00 -26.16
C ASP A 132 4.92 -7.55 -26.55
N ALA A 133 5.65 -6.57 -26.03
CA ALA A 133 5.37 -5.17 -26.30
C ALA A 133 5.74 -4.76 -27.73
N GLU A 134 4.80 -4.09 -28.40
CA GLU A 134 5.04 -3.36 -29.64
C GLU A 134 5.40 -1.91 -29.31
N VAL A 135 6.52 -1.43 -29.85
CA VAL A 135 7.03 -0.08 -29.59
C VAL A 135 6.65 0.87 -30.71
N LEU A 136 6.04 1.99 -30.35
CA LEU A 136 5.66 3.08 -31.25
C LEU A 136 6.27 4.40 -30.75
N ILE A 137 6.53 5.31 -31.68
CA ILE A 137 6.99 6.66 -31.36
C ILE A 137 5.84 7.63 -31.63
N CYS A 138 5.54 8.46 -30.64
CA CYS A 138 4.46 9.44 -30.65
C CYS A 138 5.02 10.83 -30.32
N SER A 139 4.36 11.87 -30.83
CA SER A 139 4.78 13.26 -30.59
C SER A 139 3.88 14.02 -29.62
N THR A 140 2.69 13.49 -29.31
CA THR A 140 1.71 14.10 -28.41
C THR A 140 1.01 13.05 -27.56
N TRP A 141 0.41 13.45 -26.43
CA TRP A 141 -0.42 12.58 -25.60
C TRP A 141 -1.64 12.04 -26.36
N ALA A 142 -2.18 12.84 -27.28
CA ALA A 142 -3.27 12.41 -28.16
C ALA A 142 -2.84 11.28 -29.12
N ASP A 143 -1.63 11.34 -29.65
CA ASP A 143 -1.07 10.28 -30.48
C ASP A 143 -0.77 9.02 -29.68
N ALA A 144 -0.22 9.16 -28.47
CA ALA A 144 0.00 8.03 -27.57
C ALA A 144 -1.31 7.34 -27.19
N SER A 145 -2.35 8.13 -26.86
CA SER A 145 -3.69 7.61 -26.57
C SER A 145 -4.27 6.86 -27.76
N ARG A 146 -4.14 7.43 -28.97
CA ARG A 146 -4.58 6.78 -30.21
C ARG A 146 -3.82 5.48 -30.47
N ALA A 147 -2.51 5.46 -30.27
CA ALA A 147 -1.70 4.25 -30.41
C ALA A 147 -2.14 3.14 -29.45
N ILE A 148 -2.57 3.49 -28.24
CA ILE A 148 -3.12 2.52 -27.27
C ILE A 148 -4.51 2.05 -27.71
N VAL A 149 -5.40 2.97 -28.10
CA VAL A 149 -6.76 2.65 -28.56
C VAL A 149 -6.75 1.79 -29.83
N ASP A 150 -5.83 2.03 -30.76
CA ASP A 150 -5.65 1.23 -31.98
C ASP A 150 -5.24 -0.21 -31.66
N GLY A 151 -4.69 -0.45 -30.46
CA GLY A 151 -4.44 -1.79 -29.93
C GLY A 151 -5.72 -2.52 -29.51
N GLY A 152 -6.86 -1.83 -29.36
CA GLY A 152 -8.15 -2.35 -28.91
C GLY A 152 -8.30 -2.37 -27.38
N VAL A 153 -9.54 -2.49 -26.90
CA VAL A 153 -9.88 -2.54 -25.45
C VAL A 153 -9.05 -3.63 -24.73
N GLY A 154 -8.55 -3.31 -23.54
CA GLY A 154 -7.64 -4.17 -22.76
C GLY A 154 -6.17 -4.03 -23.15
N THR A 155 -5.84 -3.13 -24.08
CA THR A 155 -4.44 -2.77 -24.37
C THR A 155 -3.86 -1.97 -23.22
N ARG A 156 -2.63 -2.31 -22.85
CA ARG A 156 -1.87 -1.58 -21.83
C ARG A 156 -0.59 -1.05 -22.46
N ALA A 157 0.06 -0.10 -21.80
CA ALA A 157 1.35 0.38 -22.27
C ALA A 157 2.26 0.85 -21.16
N VAL A 158 3.56 0.78 -21.41
CA VAL A 158 4.56 1.60 -20.73
C VAL A 158 4.91 2.74 -21.67
N VAL A 159 4.85 3.97 -21.16
CA VAL A 159 5.16 5.18 -21.92
C VAL A 159 6.42 5.81 -21.36
N TRP A 160 7.45 5.89 -22.20
CA TRP A 160 8.65 6.67 -21.91
C TRP A 160 8.50 8.07 -22.46
N LEU A 161 8.30 9.01 -21.54
CA LEU A 161 8.26 10.44 -21.81
C LEU A 161 9.69 10.99 -21.83
N ARG A 162 10.10 11.49 -22.99
CA ARG A 162 11.35 12.22 -23.18
C ARG A 162 11.08 13.72 -23.17
N ARG A 163 11.93 14.45 -22.47
CA ARG A 163 11.82 15.90 -22.28
C ARG A 163 13.09 16.59 -22.76
N GLN A 164 12.95 17.81 -23.28
CA GLN A 164 14.08 18.63 -23.70
C GLN A 164 13.88 20.08 -23.27
N LEU A 165 14.98 20.78 -22.98
CA LEU A 165 15.01 22.23 -22.80
C LEU A 165 16.12 22.81 -23.68
N GLY A 166 15.76 23.75 -24.57
CA GLY A 166 16.73 24.37 -25.48
C GLY A 166 17.46 23.36 -26.38
N GLY A 167 16.80 22.27 -26.77
CA GLY A 167 17.40 21.17 -27.55
C GLY A 167 18.32 20.24 -26.77
N ARG A 168 18.46 20.42 -25.45
CA ARG A 168 19.22 19.54 -24.55
C ARG A 168 18.26 18.55 -23.87
N GLU A 169 18.59 17.27 -23.90
CA GLU A 169 17.84 16.20 -23.21
C GLU A 169 17.79 16.48 -21.69
N LEU A 170 16.59 16.39 -21.12
CA LEU A 170 16.35 16.37 -19.69
C LEU A 170 16.10 14.92 -19.24
N ALA A 171 15.87 14.70 -17.94
CA ALA A 171 15.45 13.38 -17.47
C ALA A 171 14.15 12.92 -18.15
N GLY A 172 14.12 11.65 -18.54
CA GLY A 172 12.89 10.99 -18.97
C GLY A 172 12.04 10.54 -17.78
N HIS A 173 10.78 10.22 -18.07
CA HIS A 173 9.84 9.63 -17.10
C HIS A 173 9.17 8.39 -17.68
N LEU A 174 8.75 7.48 -16.81
CA LEU A 174 8.03 6.27 -17.20
C LEU A 174 6.64 6.27 -16.58
N LEU A 175 5.63 6.10 -17.42
CA LEU A 175 4.23 6.04 -17.02
C LEU A 175 3.64 4.71 -17.46
N TYR A 176 2.63 4.25 -16.72
CA TYR A 176 1.81 3.13 -17.12
C TYR A 176 0.54 3.66 -17.81
N ALA A 177 0.02 2.95 -18.78
CA ALA A 177 -1.27 3.23 -19.37
C ALA A 177 -2.14 1.98 -19.40
N ASP A 178 -3.42 2.15 -19.08
CA ASP A 178 -4.43 1.10 -19.14
C ASP A 178 -5.61 1.60 -19.96
N TYR A 179 -6.05 0.79 -20.93
CA TYR A 179 -7.22 1.08 -21.75
C TYR A 179 -8.37 0.15 -21.37
N ALA A 180 -9.24 0.66 -20.51
CA ALA A 180 -10.45 -0.01 -20.03
C ALA A 180 -11.66 0.94 -20.15
N ASP A 181 -12.86 0.38 -20.26
CA ASP A 181 -14.12 1.14 -20.25
C ASP A 181 -14.15 2.35 -21.21
N ASP A 182 -13.63 2.17 -22.43
CA ASP A 182 -13.53 3.19 -23.47
C ASP A 182 -12.69 4.44 -23.10
N ALA A 183 -11.83 4.36 -22.08
CA ALA A 183 -10.93 5.43 -21.68
C ALA A 183 -9.48 4.94 -21.48
N VAL A 184 -8.51 5.70 -21.98
CA VAL A 184 -7.09 5.49 -21.67
C VAL A 184 -6.73 6.28 -20.43
N VAL A 185 -6.30 5.59 -19.38
CA VAL A 185 -5.80 6.21 -18.15
C VAL A 185 -4.30 6.07 -18.09
N PHE A 186 -3.59 7.19 -17.88
CA PHE A 186 -2.16 7.19 -17.63
C PHE A 186 -1.89 7.32 -16.14
N LEU A 187 -1.08 6.42 -15.59
CA LEU A 187 -0.71 6.35 -14.18
C LEU A 187 0.76 6.68 -14.01
N ASP A 188 1.04 7.57 -13.06
CA ASP A 188 2.39 7.88 -12.59
C ASP A 188 2.68 7.05 -11.34
N GLY A 189 3.32 5.89 -11.55
CA GLY A 189 3.72 5.00 -10.46
C GLY A 189 4.75 5.60 -9.50
N LEU A 190 5.49 6.62 -9.93
CA LEU A 190 6.46 7.31 -9.08
C LEU A 190 5.76 8.26 -8.10
N ARG A 191 4.67 8.90 -8.55
CA ARG A 191 3.84 9.80 -7.73
C ARG A 191 2.68 9.09 -7.03
N GLY A 192 2.30 7.89 -7.47
CA GLY A 192 1.12 7.17 -6.97
C GLY A 192 -0.20 7.84 -7.37
N ALA A 193 -0.25 8.45 -8.55
CA ALA A 193 -1.39 9.26 -9.01
C ALA A 193 -1.64 9.12 -10.52
N VAL A 194 -2.76 9.67 -11.00
CA VAL A 194 -2.97 9.87 -12.45
C VAL A 194 -1.92 10.83 -12.98
N ALA A 195 -1.35 10.51 -14.14
CA ALA A 195 -0.30 11.30 -14.76
C ALA A 195 -0.84 12.60 -15.37
N GLU A 196 -0.07 13.68 -15.19
CA GLU A 196 -0.31 14.95 -15.88
C GLU A 196 0.11 14.84 -17.34
N GLN A 197 -0.80 15.20 -18.25
CA GLN A 197 -0.56 15.17 -19.69
C GLN A 197 -0.32 16.59 -20.20
N ASN A 198 0.94 16.95 -20.40
CA ASN A 198 1.35 18.26 -20.89
C ASN A 198 2.18 18.11 -22.17
N ASP A 199 1.59 18.41 -23.34
CA ASP A 199 2.30 18.35 -24.63
C ASP A 199 3.45 19.36 -24.73
N ALA A 200 3.45 20.43 -23.94
CA ALA A 200 4.52 21.44 -23.97
C ALA A 200 5.87 20.90 -23.45
N GLU A 201 5.86 19.79 -22.71
CA GLU A 201 7.06 19.15 -22.19
C GLU A 201 7.55 17.99 -23.06
N VAL A 202 6.74 17.57 -24.04
CA VAL A 202 7.01 16.37 -24.85
C VAL A 202 8.05 16.69 -25.92
N ALA A 203 9.23 16.08 -25.79
CA ALA A 203 10.16 15.96 -26.91
C ALA A 203 9.82 14.72 -27.75
N GLU A 204 9.52 13.61 -27.08
CA GLU A 204 9.09 12.35 -27.70
C GLU A 204 8.37 11.49 -26.66
N LEU A 205 7.40 10.69 -27.10
CA LEU A 205 6.75 9.64 -26.31
C LEU A 205 7.05 8.30 -26.97
N VAL A 206 7.80 7.42 -26.30
CA VAL A 206 8.01 6.04 -26.75
C VAL A 206 6.99 5.16 -26.05
N VAL A 207 6.02 4.66 -26.79
CA VAL A 207 4.90 3.85 -26.29
C VAL A 207 5.20 2.39 -26.55
N ALA A 208 5.45 1.61 -25.50
CA ALA A 208 5.50 0.15 -25.56
C ALA A 208 4.12 -0.40 -25.19
N ARG A 209 3.26 -0.66 -26.18
CA ARG A 209 1.93 -1.22 -25.95
C ARG A 209 1.98 -2.74 -25.95
N PHE A 210 1.23 -3.37 -25.06
CA PHE A 210 1.16 -4.82 -24.92
C PHE A 210 -0.23 -5.23 -24.46
N ARG A 211 -0.48 -6.54 -24.47
CA ARG A 211 -1.67 -7.13 -23.86
C ARG A 211 -1.22 -8.14 -22.83
N ARG A 212 -1.84 -8.13 -21.65
CA ARG A 212 -1.73 -9.24 -20.70
C ARG A 212 -2.74 -10.30 -21.11
N ARG A 213 -2.31 -11.56 -21.18
CA ARG A 213 -3.25 -12.67 -21.36
C ARG A 213 -4.12 -12.73 -20.12
N GLN A 214 -5.42 -12.59 -20.30
CA GLN A 214 -6.42 -12.71 -19.23
C GLN A 214 -6.32 -14.08 -18.49
N ASP A 215 -5.72 -15.08 -19.15
CA ASP A 215 -5.50 -16.45 -18.68
C ASP A 215 -4.41 -16.63 -17.59
N GLU A 216 -3.58 -15.63 -17.28
CA GLU A 216 -2.61 -15.74 -16.16
C GLU A 216 -3.21 -15.41 -14.79
N SER A 217 -4.44 -14.91 -14.78
CA SER A 217 -5.33 -15.04 -13.64
C SER A 217 -6.18 -16.29 -13.88
N VAL A 218 -6.27 -17.20 -12.92
CA VAL A 218 -7.30 -18.23 -12.98
C VAL A 218 -8.67 -17.52 -12.92
N GLY A 219 -9.26 -17.25 -14.09
CA GLY A 219 -10.64 -16.74 -14.23
C GLY A 219 -10.88 -15.25 -13.93
N GLY A 220 -9.87 -14.37 -13.93
CA GLY A 220 -10.06 -12.95 -13.59
C GLY A 220 -10.33 -12.69 -12.10
N LEU A 221 -10.14 -13.70 -11.27
CA LEU A 221 -10.32 -13.65 -9.84
C LEU A 221 -9.02 -13.23 -9.16
N LEU A 222 -9.14 -12.39 -8.14
CA LEU A 222 -8.05 -12.06 -7.23
C LEU A 222 -7.53 -13.33 -6.54
N PRO A 223 -6.29 -13.37 -6.03
CA PRO A 223 -5.76 -14.55 -5.35
C PRO A 223 -6.66 -15.05 -4.22
N TRP A 224 -7.33 -14.14 -3.52
CA TRP A 224 -8.30 -14.45 -2.48
C TRP A 224 -9.74 -14.63 -2.95
N GLU A 225 -10.01 -14.57 -4.24
CA GLU A 225 -11.32 -14.88 -4.83
C GLU A 225 -11.34 -16.27 -5.46
N VAL A 226 -10.21 -16.97 -5.53
CA VAL A 226 -10.16 -18.36 -5.96
C VAL A 226 -11.02 -19.24 -5.01
N ALA A 227 -11.60 -20.32 -5.54
CA ALA A 227 -12.31 -21.29 -4.72
C ALA A 227 -11.36 -21.94 -3.69
N ALA A 228 -11.87 -22.19 -2.49
CA ALA A 228 -11.12 -22.70 -1.35
C ALA A 228 -11.80 -23.92 -0.72
N ASP A 229 -12.11 -24.92 -1.55
CA ASP A 229 -12.77 -26.15 -1.11
C ASP A 229 -11.91 -27.00 -0.16
N GLU A 230 -10.58 -26.85 -0.23
CA GLU A 230 -9.61 -27.58 0.58
C GLU A 230 -8.85 -26.65 1.53
N PHE A 231 -8.40 -27.20 2.67
CA PHE A 231 -7.69 -26.46 3.72
C PHE A 231 -6.51 -25.63 3.21
N ALA A 232 -5.67 -26.20 2.34
CA ALA A 232 -4.50 -25.50 1.81
C ALA A 232 -4.91 -24.26 1.00
N GLY A 233 -5.92 -24.40 0.13
CA GLY A 233 -6.45 -23.27 -0.66
C GLY A 233 -7.12 -22.22 0.22
N ALA A 234 -7.76 -22.62 1.31
CA ALA A 234 -8.33 -21.68 2.29
C ALA A 234 -7.27 -20.87 3.04
N VAL A 235 -6.17 -21.51 3.43
CA VAL A 235 -5.02 -20.83 4.04
C VAL A 235 -4.41 -19.84 3.06
N GLU A 236 -4.12 -20.26 1.82
CA GLU A 236 -3.57 -19.39 0.78
C GLU A 236 -4.47 -18.18 0.50
N LYS A 237 -5.79 -18.42 0.38
CA LYS A 237 -6.81 -17.38 0.20
C LYS A 237 -6.83 -16.39 1.37
N ALA A 238 -6.76 -16.88 2.60
CA ALA A 238 -6.75 -16.05 3.80
C ALA A 238 -5.47 -15.22 3.91
N GLU A 239 -4.29 -15.84 3.73
CA GLU A 239 -2.99 -15.16 3.80
C GLU A 239 -2.86 -14.10 2.71
N ALA A 240 -3.31 -14.37 1.49
CA ALA A 240 -3.31 -13.40 0.40
C ALA A 240 -4.20 -12.20 0.72
N TRP A 241 -5.41 -12.43 1.24
CA TRP A 241 -6.33 -11.36 1.62
C TRP A 241 -5.79 -10.53 2.79
N LEU A 242 -5.27 -11.17 3.85
CA LEU A 242 -4.70 -10.50 5.00
C LEU A 242 -3.45 -9.69 4.61
N GLY A 243 -2.57 -10.25 3.78
CA GLY A 243 -1.39 -9.58 3.27
C GLY A 243 -1.73 -8.32 2.48
N TYR A 244 -2.78 -8.38 1.64
CA TYR A 244 -3.26 -7.23 0.90
C TYR A 244 -3.95 -6.18 1.78
N ARG A 245 -4.87 -6.60 2.67
CA ARG A 245 -5.69 -5.68 3.48
C ARG A 245 -4.90 -4.99 4.59
N TYR A 246 -3.87 -5.64 5.11
CA TYR A 246 -3.11 -5.17 6.26
C TYR A 246 -1.63 -4.94 5.98
N ASP A 247 -1.24 -4.81 4.71
CA ASP A 247 0.16 -4.57 4.28
C ASP A 247 1.17 -5.57 4.91
N GLY A 248 0.73 -6.82 5.07
CA GLY A 248 1.52 -7.89 5.69
C GLY A 248 1.71 -7.80 7.21
N GLU A 249 1.00 -6.91 7.92
CA GLU A 249 1.07 -6.79 9.38
C GLU A 249 0.36 -7.93 10.13
N VAL A 250 -0.56 -8.62 9.46
CA VAL A 250 -1.47 -9.63 10.05
C VAL A 250 -1.17 -11.01 9.49
N GLU A 251 -1.24 -12.02 10.35
CA GLU A 251 -1.05 -13.43 10.00
C GLU A 251 -2.02 -14.36 10.74
N LEU A 252 -2.17 -15.59 10.22
CA LEU A 252 -3.04 -16.60 10.80
C LEU A 252 -2.45 -17.18 12.09
N VAL A 253 -3.33 -17.51 13.04
CA VAL A 253 -2.96 -18.12 14.32
C VAL A 253 -3.37 -19.59 14.30
N GLY A 254 -2.40 -20.47 14.07
CA GLY A 254 -2.58 -21.94 14.11
C GLY A 254 -3.77 -22.43 13.30
N PRO A 255 -3.83 -22.18 11.97
CA PRO A 255 -4.89 -22.71 11.11
C PRO A 255 -4.87 -24.25 11.11
N ASP A 256 -6.04 -24.87 11.15
CA ASP A 256 -6.20 -26.32 11.25
C ASP A 256 -7.36 -26.80 10.35
N PRO A 257 -7.28 -28.00 9.74
CA PRO A 257 -8.41 -28.55 8.96
C PRO A 257 -9.75 -28.61 9.73
N ALA A 258 -9.73 -28.66 11.06
CA ALA A 258 -10.93 -28.61 11.89
C ALA A 258 -11.62 -27.23 11.94
N ASP A 259 -11.02 -26.20 11.34
CA ASP A 259 -11.61 -24.86 11.18
C ASP A 259 -12.65 -24.80 10.04
N GLU A 260 -12.83 -25.91 9.33
CA GLU A 260 -13.80 -26.05 8.26
C GLU A 260 -15.24 -25.91 8.76
N THR A 261 -16.03 -25.14 8.02
CA THR A 261 -17.48 -25.02 8.15
C THR A 261 -18.15 -25.52 6.86
N GLU A 262 -19.48 -25.53 6.82
CA GLU A 262 -20.22 -25.98 5.64
C GLU A 262 -19.94 -25.07 4.43
N ARG A 263 -20.00 -23.74 4.62
CA ARG A 263 -19.84 -22.74 3.56
C ARG A 263 -18.43 -22.16 3.43
N GLY A 264 -17.56 -22.36 4.41
CA GLY A 264 -16.28 -21.67 4.48
C GLY A 264 -15.32 -22.24 5.51
N TRP A 265 -14.41 -21.40 5.96
CA TRP A 265 -13.45 -21.67 7.03
C TRP A 265 -13.43 -20.50 8.01
N LEU A 266 -13.20 -20.76 9.30
CA LEU A 266 -13.00 -19.72 10.30
C LEU A 266 -11.57 -19.80 10.83
N PHE A 267 -10.71 -18.85 10.47
CA PHE A 267 -9.37 -18.75 11.02
C PHE A 267 -9.26 -17.60 12.02
N ALA A 268 -8.52 -17.83 13.10
CA ALA A 268 -8.03 -16.75 13.94
C ALA A 268 -6.82 -16.07 13.26
N CYS A 269 -6.69 -14.77 13.43
CA CYS A 269 -5.56 -13.98 12.93
C CYS A 269 -5.12 -12.95 13.96
N THR A 270 -3.90 -12.44 13.84
CA THR A 270 -3.33 -11.46 14.77
C THR A 270 -2.27 -10.62 14.08
N THR A 271 -1.89 -9.50 14.68
CA THR A 271 -0.72 -8.75 14.25
C THR A 271 0.57 -9.53 14.58
N ARG A 272 1.58 -9.38 13.71
CA ARG A 272 2.93 -9.89 13.96
C ARG A 272 3.56 -9.29 15.21
N SER A 273 3.33 -7.98 15.44
CA SER A 273 3.84 -7.28 16.63
C SER A 273 3.32 -7.94 17.91
N PHE A 274 2.05 -8.34 17.95
CA PHE A 274 1.51 -9.07 19.10
C PHE A 274 2.14 -10.45 19.28
N GLN A 275 2.39 -11.21 18.20
CA GLN A 275 3.07 -12.50 18.32
C GLN A 275 4.48 -12.37 18.91
N ASP A 276 5.20 -11.32 18.50
CA ASP A 276 6.57 -11.06 18.94
C ASP A 276 6.61 -10.53 20.38
N SER A 277 5.72 -9.59 20.73
CA SER A 277 5.78 -8.85 21.99
C SER A 277 4.90 -9.44 23.10
N GLY A 278 3.82 -10.11 22.74
CA GLY A 278 2.73 -10.49 23.64
C GLY A 278 1.97 -9.28 24.24
N ASP A 279 2.24 -8.06 23.76
CA ASP A 279 1.63 -6.85 24.30
C ASP A 279 0.22 -6.67 23.72
N TRP A 280 -0.79 -6.77 24.59
CA TRP A 280 -2.19 -6.61 24.20
C TRP A 280 -2.50 -5.32 23.42
N ARG A 281 -1.66 -4.28 23.53
CA ARG A 281 -1.82 -3.02 22.77
C ARG A 281 -1.56 -3.21 21.27
N ASP A 282 -0.81 -4.24 20.92
CA ASP A 282 -0.52 -4.61 19.54
C ASP A 282 -1.57 -5.60 18.99
N GLN A 283 -2.45 -6.14 19.85
CA GLN A 283 -3.43 -7.15 19.47
C GLN A 283 -4.54 -6.56 18.58
N MET A 284 -5.04 -7.36 17.64
CA MET A 284 -6.21 -7.02 16.82
C MET A 284 -7.50 -7.00 17.65
N LEU A 285 -8.40 -6.08 17.31
CA LEU A 285 -9.77 -6.13 17.82
C LEU A 285 -10.56 -7.23 17.10
N ASP A 286 -10.41 -7.27 15.77
CA ASP A 286 -11.06 -8.21 14.85
C ASP A 286 -10.05 -9.29 14.45
N ALA A 287 -9.79 -10.20 15.37
CA ALA A 287 -8.77 -11.25 15.27
C ALA A 287 -9.30 -12.54 14.58
N ALA A 288 -10.27 -12.43 13.68
CA ALA A 288 -10.88 -13.55 12.99
C ALA A 288 -11.20 -13.21 11.53
N VAL A 289 -10.97 -14.18 10.65
CA VAL A 289 -11.31 -14.10 9.23
C VAL A 289 -12.11 -15.33 8.82
N VAL A 290 -13.25 -15.08 8.18
CA VAL A 290 -14.06 -16.10 7.52
C VAL A 290 -13.67 -16.16 6.06
N VAL A 291 -13.42 -17.37 5.56
CA VAL A 291 -12.96 -17.62 4.18
C VAL A 291 -14.01 -18.45 3.45
N PRO A 292 -14.78 -17.85 2.53
CA PRO A 292 -15.77 -18.59 1.75
C PRO A 292 -15.12 -19.62 0.81
N LYS A 293 -15.75 -20.80 0.67
CA LYS A 293 -15.30 -21.84 -0.28
C LYS A 293 -15.54 -21.44 -1.74
N SER A 294 -16.62 -20.72 -2.01
CA SER A 294 -17.00 -20.29 -3.37
C SER A 294 -15.92 -19.44 -4.02
N ALA A 295 -15.78 -19.61 -5.34
CA ALA A 295 -15.05 -18.66 -6.18
C ALA A 295 -15.81 -17.32 -6.27
N GLY A 296 -15.07 -16.21 -6.38
CA GLY A 296 -15.60 -14.85 -6.48
C GLY A 296 -16.07 -14.23 -5.16
N GLU A 297 -15.98 -14.96 -4.04
CA GLU A 297 -16.29 -14.44 -2.71
C GLU A 297 -15.01 -14.11 -1.95
N GLU A 298 -14.88 -12.87 -1.47
CA GLU A 298 -13.75 -12.43 -0.67
C GLU A 298 -13.86 -12.89 0.80
N PRO A 299 -12.72 -13.14 1.49
CA PRO A 299 -12.70 -13.29 2.94
C PRO A 299 -13.19 -12.03 3.66
N PHE A 300 -13.71 -12.19 4.87
CA PHE A 300 -14.29 -11.08 5.64
C PHE A 300 -14.19 -11.30 7.17
N GLY A 301 -14.32 -10.23 7.95
CA GLY A 301 -14.31 -10.28 9.42
C GLY A 301 -15.68 -10.59 10.05
N LEU A 302 -15.73 -10.81 11.36
CA LEU A 302 -16.98 -11.06 12.09
C LEU A 302 -17.49 -9.82 12.83
N PRO A 303 -18.80 -9.62 12.96
CA PRO A 303 -19.34 -8.50 13.74
C PRO A 303 -19.01 -8.64 15.23
N ASN A 304 -18.57 -7.56 15.88
CA ASN A 304 -18.13 -7.59 17.28
C ASN A 304 -19.24 -7.94 18.28
N ARG A 305 -20.48 -7.53 17.99
CA ARG A 305 -21.59 -7.63 18.93
C ARG A 305 -22.03 -9.07 19.17
N ASP A 306 -22.27 -9.82 18.10
CA ASP A 306 -22.77 -11.19 18.12
C ASP A 306 -22.14 -12.04 17.00
N PRO A 307 -20.80 -12.28 17.08
CA PRO A 307 -20.05 -12.92 16.01
C PRO A 307 -20.49 -14.36 15.74
N TRP A 308 -20.86 -15.09 16.80
CA TRP A 308 -21.11 -16.53 16.72
C TRP A 308 -22.49 -16.84 16.14
N THR A 309 -23.53 -16.15 16.61
CA THR A 309 -24.87 -16.30 16.02
C THR A 309 -24.86 -15.87 14.56
N TRP A 310 -24.16 -14.76 14.25
CA TRP A 310 -24.03 -14.31 12.86
C TRP A 310 -23.29 -15.34 12.00
N LEU A 311 -22.20 -15.92 12.49
CA LEU A 311 -21.44 -16.94 11.76
C LEU A 311 -22.27 -18.21 11.54
N ASP A 312 -23.00 -18.67 12.54
CA ASP A 312 -23.89 -19.84 12.42
C ASP A 312 -24.99 -19.58 11.37
N ASP A 313 -25.57 -18.39 11.38
CA ASP A 313 -26.59 -17.99 10.43
C ASP A 313 -26.04 -17.85 9.00
N TRP A 314 -24.83 -17.29 8.86
CA TRP A 314 -24.11 -17.23 7.60
C TRP A 314 -23.83 -18.64 7.11
N ASN A 315 -23.23 -19.50 7.93
CA ASN A 315 -22.89 -20.87 7.55
C ASN A 315 -24.14 -21.69 7.16
N ALA A 316 -25.28 -21.45 7.81
CA ALA A 316 -26.57 -22.06 7.46
C ALA A 316 -27.24 -21.46 6.20
N GLY A 317 -26.65 -20.44 5.57
CA GLY A 317 -27.18 -19.81 4.36
C GLY A 317 -28.45 -18.98 4.58
N LYS A 318 -28.66 -18.46 5.79
CA LYS A 318 -29.87 -17.67 6.09
C LYS A 318 -29.89 -16.37 5.29
N PRO A 319 -31.02 -16.02 4.63
CA PRO A 319 -31.14 -14.76 3.90
C PRO A 319 -31.34 -13.57 4.85
N GLY A 320 -31.01 -12.36 4.38
CA GLY A 320 -31.29 -11.12 5.10
C GLY A 320 -30.31 -10.80 6.24
N LEU A 321 -29.14 -11.43 6.25
CA LEU A 321 -28.07 -11.08 7.17
C LEU A 321 -27.58 -9.66 6.89
N MET A 322 -27.17 -8.97 7.95
CA MET A 322 -26.38 -7.75 7.78
C MET A 322 -25.09 -8.09 7.03
N PRO A 323 -24.62 -7.18 6.15
CA PRO A 323 -23.34 -7.37 5.47
C PRO A 323 -22.22 -7.55 6.50
N PRO A 324 -21.17 -8.32 6.17
CA PRO A 324 -20.02 -8.44 7.04
C PRO A 324 -19.38 -7.06 7.28
N PRO A 325 -18.72 -6.85 8.43
CA PRO A 325 -18.01 -5.60 8.69
C PRO A 325 -16.86 -5.39 7.72
N GLU A 326 -16.64 -4.13 7.36
CA GLU A 326 -15.43 -3.71 6.64
C GLU A 326 -14.19 -3.94 7.51
N PRO A 327 -13.04 -4.31 6.93
CA PRO A 327 -11.79 -4.47 7.67
C PRO A 327 -11.40 -3.18 8.42
N ALA A 328 -11.20 -3.28 9.74
CA ALA A 328 -10.68 -2.20 10.56
C ALA A 328 -9.14 -2.15 10.51
N GLN A 329 -8.51 -1.28 11.31
CA GLN A 329 -7.05 -1.24 11.45
C GLN A 329 -6.53 -2.46 12.22
N ALA A 330 -5.39 -3.01 11.82
CA ALA A 330 -4.77 -4.17 12.49
C ALA A 330 -4.47 -3.88 13.97
N ALA A 331 -3.61 -2.91 14.25
CA ALA A 331 -3.32 -2.46 15.61
C ALA A 331 -4.28 -1.32 16.04
N TRP A 332 -5.42 -1.67 16.60
CA TRP A 332 -6.50 -0.71 16.89
C TRP A 332 -6.21 0.26 18.05
N PHE A 333 -5.36 -0.13 19.01
CA PHE A 333 -5.21 0.60 20.28
C PHE A 333 -4.58 1.98 20.12
N GLY A 334 -3.45 2.08 19.40
CA GLY A 334 -2.74 3.36 19.21
C GLY A 334 -3.61 4.44 18.55
N PRO A 335 -4.25 4.13 17.41
CA PRO A 335 -5.20 5.02 16.74
C PRO A 335 -6.39 5.43 17.62
N MET A 336 -6.90 4.53 18.46
CA MET A 336 -7.94 4.83 19.44
C MET A 336 -7.45 5.83 20.51
N VAL A 337 -6.28 5.59 21.10
CA VAL A 337 -5.67 6.47 22.11
C VAL A 337 -5.36 7.85 21.54
N ALA A 338 -4.95 7.94 20.27
CA ALA A 338 -4.73 9.21 19.60
C ALA A 338 -6.00 10.08 19.51
N GLN A 339 -7.19 9.47 19.53
CA GLN A 339 -8.48 10.17 19.48
C GLN A 339 -9.06 10.42 20.88
N LEU A 340 -8.99 9.43 21.77
CA LEU A 340 -9.63 9.47 23.09
C LEU A 340 -8.73 10.03 24.21
N GLY A 341 -7.44 10.20 23.94
CA GLY A 341 -6.46 10.63 24.93
C GLY A 341 -5.74 9.45 25.63
N PRO A 342 -4.76 9.74 26.49
CA PRO A 342 -3.93 8.72 27.12
C PRO A 342 -4.74 7.86 28.09
N VAL A 343 -4.47 6.54 28.05
CA VAL A 343 -5.00 5.60 29.05
C VAL A 343 -4.20 5.74 30.35
N VAL A 344 -4.88 6.14 31.42
CA VAL A 344 -4.29 6.34 32.76
C VAL A 344 -4.34 5.10 33.64
N GLY A 345 -5.11 4.08 33.25
CA GLY A 345 -5.19 2.83 33.98
C GLY A 345 -5.85 1.71 33.20
N VAL A 346 -5.39 0.49 33.44
CA VAL A 346 -5.92 -0.73 32.85
C VAL A 346 -6.06 -1.79 33.93
N SER A 347 -7.21 -2.45 33.95
CA SER A 347 -7.48 -3.60 34.81
C SER A 347 -8.05 -4.76 33.98
N VAL A 348 -7.93 -5.96 34.54
CA VAL A 348 -8.30 -7.22 33.89
C VAL A 348 -9.28 -7.97 34.78
N HIS A 349 -10.36 -8.48 34.18
CA HIS A 349 -11.38 -9.25 34.88
C HIS A 349 -11.79 -10.48 34.07
N GLU A 350 -12.20 -11.54 34.76
CA GLU A 350 -12.74 -12.75 34.13
C GLU A 350 -14.27 -12.73 34.05
N HIS A 351 -14.94 -11.88 34.82
CA HIS A 351 -16.39 -11.87 34.98
C HIS A 351 -16.95 -10.46 35.04
N TRP A 352 -18.17 -10.28 34.52
CA TRP A 352 -18.89 -8.99 34.57
C TRP A 352 -19.05 -8.42 35.98
N PHE A 353 -19.18 -9.27 37.00
CA PHE A 353 -19.29 -8.80 38.38
C PHE A 353 -18.10 -7.93 38.80
N GLY A 354 -16.87 -8.36 38.50
CA GLY A 354 -15.67 -7.57 38.81
C GLY A 354 -15.58 -6.28 38.01
N VAL A 355 -15.95 -6.33 36.73
CA VAL A 355 -16.02 -5.13 35.87
C VAL A 355 -16.99 -4.10 36.45
N LEU A 356 -18.20 -4.51 36.79
CA LEU A 356 -19.24 -3.63 37.31
C LEU A 356 -18.89 -3.09 38.72
N GLU A 357 -18.29 -3.91 39.58
CA GLU A 357 -17.81 -3.48 40.90
C GLU A 357 -16.71 -2.42 40.79
N GLU A 358 -15.73 -2.60 39.88
CA GLU A 358 -14.70 -1.59 39.63
C GLU A 358 -15.33 -0.28 39.17
N ILE A 359 -16.18 -0.32 38.14
CA ILE A 359 -16.77 0.89 37.56
C ILE A 359 -17.62 1.63 38.61
N ALA A 360 -18.40 0.91 39.41
CA ALA A 360 -19.23 1.50 40.47
C ALA A 360 -18.39 2.19 41.56
N SER A 361 -17.14 1.76 41.75
CA SER A 361 -16.21 2.36 42.73
C SER A 361 -15.55 3.67 42.24
N LEU A 362 -15.63 3.96 40.94
CA LEU A 362 -15.07 5.18 40.35
C LEU A 362 -15.93 6.41 40.72
N PRO A 363 -15.41 7.64 40.60
CA PRO A 363 -16.23 8.84 40.73
C PRO A 363 -17.45 8.82 39.81
N ALA A 364 -18.54 9.47 40.24
CA ALA A 364 -19.71 9.62 39.39
C ALA A 364 -19.35 10.36 38.08
N GLN A 365 -20.00 9.96 36.99
CA GLN A 365 -19.75 10.40 35.62
C GLN A 365 -18.38 10.00 35.04
N THR A 366 -17.59 9.16 35.73
CA THR A 366 -16.40 8.58 35.10
C THR A 366 -16.79 7.66 33.95
N GLN A 367 -16.21 7.92 32.78
CA GLN A 367 -16.36 7.09 31.59
C GLN A 367 -15.15 6.16 31.45
N VAL A 368 -15.40 4.91 31.08
CA VAL A 368 -14.37 3.91 30.80
C VAL A 368 -14.70 3.14 29.53
N LEU A 369 -13.68 2.58 28.91
CA LEU A 369 -13.84 1.64 27.82
C LEU A 369 -13.67 0.22 28.36
N VAL A 370 -14.60 -0.66 28.03
CA VAL A 370 -14.55 -2.09 28.38
C VAL A 370 -14.33 -2.87 27.11
N TRP A 371 -13.20 -3.55 27.01
CA TRP A 371 -12.90 -4.47 25.93
C TRP A 371 -13.22 -5.91 26.37
N LEU A 372 -14.25 -6.50 25.76
CA LEU A 372 -14.52 -7.93 25.83
C LEU A 372 -13.63 -8.67 24.84
N ARG A 373 -12.90 -9.67 25.31
CA ARG A 373 -12.07 -10.55 24.50
C ARG A 373 -12.71 -11.93 24.44
N ARG A 374 -12.88 -12.46 23.23
CA ARG A 374 -13.51 -13.78 23.02
C ARG A 374 -12.53 -14.74 22.35
N ARG A 375 -12.73 -16.01 22.67
CA ARG A 375 -12.06 -17.11 21.99
C ARG A 375 -13.02 -17.82 21.04
N ASP A 376 -12.50 -18.34 19.95
CA ASP A 376 -13.20 -19.32 19.14
C ASP A 376 -13.33 -20.68 19.86
N THR A 377 -14.00 -21.63 19.22
CA THR A 377 -14.19 -23.00 19.73
C THR A 377 -12.90 -23.78 19.91
N ARG A 378 -11.79 -23.31 19.32
CA ARG A 378 -10.44 -23.89 19.41
C ARG A 378 -9.62 -23.25 20.53
N GLY A 379 -10.14 -22.20 21.18
CA GLY A 379 -9.49 -21.51 22.28
C GLY A 379 -8.52 -20.40 21.85
N ARG A 380 -8.51 -20.02 20.56
CA ARG A 380 -7.71 -18.90 20.04
C ARG A 380 -8.48 -17.61 20.24
N GLU A 381 -7.82 -16.51 20.57
CA GLU A 381 -8.47 -15.20 20.60
C GLU A 381 -8.91 -14.80 19.18
N SER A 382 -10.13 -14.32 19.04
CA SER A 382 -10.76 -14.18 17.72
C SER A 382 -11.59 -12.93 17.52
N VAL A 383 -12.49 -12.58 18.44
CA VAL A 383 -13.35 -11.40 18.23
C VAL A 383 -13.46 -10.58 19.50
N GLY A 384 -12.98 -9.34 19.45
CA GLY A 384 -13.14 -8.35 20.48
C GLY A 384 -14.50 -7.64 20.42
N HIS A 385 -14.88 -6.95 21.48
CA HIS A 385 -15.99 -6.00 21.47
C HIS A 385 -15.72 -4.87 22.45
N LEU A 386 -15.83 -3.63 21.97
CA LEU A 386 -15.64 -2.43 22.77
C LEU A 386 -16.98 -1.86 23.22
N LEU A 387 -17.11 -1.68 24.53
CA LEU A 387 -18.28 -1.07 25.17
C LEU A 387 -17.86 0.16 25.95
N VAL A 388 -18.68 1.20 25.94
CA VAL A 388 -18.49 2.36 26.81
C VAL A 388 -19.29 2.15 28.08
N ALA A 389 -18.65 2.32 29.24
CA ALA A 389 -19.33 2.28 30.52
C ALA A 389 -19.23 3.62 31.24
N VAL A 390 -20.30 4.00 31.94
CA VAL A 390 -20.34 5.22 32.75
C VAL A 390 -20.85 4.87 34.13
N ASN A 391 -20.14 5.32 35.17
CA ASN A 391 -20.68 5.28 36.53
C ASN A 391 -21.68 6.42 36.72
N ASP A 392 -22.97 6.17 36.49
CA ASP A 392 -24.01 7.19 36.63
C ASP A 392 -24.54 7.26 38.07
N THR A 393 -25.31 8.29 38.41
CA THR A 393 -25.88 8.45 39.76
C THR A 393 -26.82 7.31 40.18
N ASP A 394 -27.42 6.62 39.20
CA ASP A 394 -28.34 5.50 39.41
C ASP A 394 -27.66 4.13 39.23
N GLY A 395 -26.33 4.10 39.04
CA GLY A 395 -25.54 2.88 38.84
C GLY A 395 -24.76 2.86 37.51
N VAL A 396 -24.10 1.73 37.24
CA VAL A 396 -23.29 1.57 36.03
C VAL A 396 -24.18 1.40 34.81
N ARG A 397 -23.96 2.23 33.79
CA ARG A 397 -24.59 2.11 32.47
C ARG A 397 -23.57 1.66 31.43
N LEU A 398 -23.93 0.69 30.60
CA LEU A 398 -23.13 0.20 29.49
C LEU A 398 -23.79 0.57 28.16
N PHE A 399 -22.97 0.95 27.19
CA PHE A 399 -23.38 1.38 25.86
C PHE A 399 -22.55 0.66 24.80
N ASP A 400 -23.22 0.17 23.76
CA ASP A 400 -22.59 -0.26 22.53
C ASP A 400 -22.48 0.98 21.60
N PRO A 401 -21.27 1.44 21.27
CA PRO A 401 -21.09 2.63 20.42
C PRO A 401 -21.59 2.41 18.99
N MET A 402 -21.72 1.17 18.53
CA MET A 402 -22.19 0.83 17.19
C MET A 402 -23.71 0.77 17.09
N ASP A 403 -24.42 0.65 18.21
CA ASP A 403 -25.88 0.67 18.29
C ASP A 403 -26.31 1.57 19.45
N GLY A 404 -26.23 2.88 19.23
CA GLY A 404 -26.41 3.95 20.23
C GLY A 404 -27.78 4.02 20.93
N ARG A 405 -28.61 2.97 20.86
CA ARG A 405 -29.89 2.83 21.58
C ARG A 405 -30.13 1.44 22.17
N ALA A 406 -29.30 0.43 21.87
CA ALA A 406 -29.50 -0.92 22.40
C ALA A 406 -28.71 -1.14 23.69
N GLN A 407 -29.32 -1.85 24.64
CA GLN A 407 -28.54 -2.47 25.71
C GLN A 407 -27.55 -3.43 25.06
N PRO A 408 -26.27 -3.40 25.45
CA PRO A 408 -25.28 -4.29 24.88
C PRO A 408 -25.65 -5.72 25.18
N LEU A 409 -25.35 -6.63 24.24
CA LEU A 409 -25.49 -8.05 24.48
C LEU A 409 -24.49 -8.45 25.57
N ILE A 410 -25.01 -8.86 26.73
CA ILE A 410 -24.20 -9.31 27.85
C ILE A 410 -23.73 -10.74 27.57
N GLU A 411 -22.48 -10.86 27.15
CA GLU A 411 -21.82 -12.16 27.01
C GLU A 411 -21.66 -12.82 28.38
N THR A 412 -22.00 -14.10 28.46
CA THR A 412 -22.00 -14.85 29.72
C THR A 412 -20.68 -15.58 29.98
N ALA A 413 -19.87 -15.79 28.95
CA ALA A 413 -18.58 -16.48 29.07
C ALA A 413 -17.47 -15.90 28.17
N PRO A 414 -17.11 -14.60 28.31
CA PRO A 414 -15.94 -14.07 27.64
C PRO A 414 -14.66 -14.62 28.28
N PHE A 415 -13.56 -14.60 27.51
CA PHE A 415 -12.27 -15.06 28.00
C PHE A 415 -11.64 -14.05 28.96
N GLU A 416 -11.75 -12.76 28.64
CA GLU A 416 -11.19 -11.68 29.45
C GLU A 416 -11.96 -10.37 29.19
N PHE A 417 -12.13 -9.57 30.24
CA PHE A 417 -12.48 -8.16 30.13
C PHE A 417 -11.27 -7.30 30.47
N ARG A 418 -11.09 -6.23 29.70
CA ARG A 418 -10.11 -5.20 30.01
C ARG A 418 -10.81 -3.86 30.17
N VAL A 419 -10.74 -3.28 31.36
CA VAL A 419 -11.30 -1.95 31.63
C VAL A 419 -10.18 -0.92 31.48
N MET A 420 -10.39 0.06 30.62
CA MET A 420 -9.44 1.12 30.31
C MET A 420 -10.00 2.46 30.75
N ARG A 421 -9.22 3.17 31.55
CA ARG A 421 -9.54 4.50 32.07
C ARG A 421 -8.74 5.54 31.30
N PHE A 422 -9.39 6.61 30.88
CA PHE A 422 -8.78 7.70 30.13
C PHE A 422 -8.64 8.93 31.03
N ASP A 423 -7.65 9.77 30.74
CA ASP A 423 -7.55 11.10 31.35
C ASP A 423 -8.67 11.98 30.75
N SER A 424 -9.67 12.31 31.56
CA SER A 424 -10.87 13.05 31.14
C SER A 424 -10.68 14.56 31.14
#